data_AF-A0A7X5ZCJ1-F1
#
_entry.id   AF-A0A7X5ZCJ1-F1
#
_cell.length_a   1.000
_cell.length_b   1.000
_cell.length_c   1.000
_cell.angle_alpha   90.00
_cell.angle_beta   90.00
_cell.angle_gamma   90.00
#
_symmetry.space_group_name_H-M   'P 1'
#
loop_
_entity.id
_entity.type
_entity.pdbx_description
1 polymer ?
#
loop_
_entity_poly.entity_id
_entity_poly.type
_entity_poly.pdbx_seq_one_letter_code
_entity_poly.pdbx_strand_id
1 'polypeptide(L)'
;MALTLQELLNWPPEIGDLGKAAHDVATNHADSADFLRSAMQAADWDGGSGDTARQAVFSTAGDHDKQAERIKAAATLIDTAHQEADTLANKVKDILNYAAEAPAVKVDPATNEVSPPDSYNYMDAETQTKVSEKIADLKARIADAIIEGDRIDDELAKAIAKASGLPEPAPSPMTTPDLGPLQPGESRNMGPVAGTGAPIDGINAADLGEVITLPDGSKVAILGDSYSGGKQGEGTHYPSVAVPVSFDSQGKAHFGTPLTGPDGKNVLFPLPPEAVQAGANNSLPAGSITVGKDTYMMVVGTNTAEGLAPKGGSWLVKVTNDPSKGWTVVKDSYKPWDPVENPLAKRPFEPPLISNPNSAPTQISGYQGSDGKVYIAADGFDRHQPVTMYRVDPNQIFNRDAWEPWNGQSFGGQGDSAIPISRGVFGELSMREIDGRPVLSGFNSTTGATEVRVGSGMPTEIFNTAEPTVVAAGGLWNQPVPGQYPQNYGGYILPGSTLNNMGILVSQWNTSTGNPYVVEQFQVNPNR
;
A
#
# COMPACT_ATOMS: atom_id res chain seq x y z
N MET A 1 1.17 -15.97 22.07
CA MET A 1 0.95 -17.27 21.42
C MET A 1 0.18 -16.97 20.14
N ALA A 2 0.44 -17.68 19.04
CA ALA A 2 -0.33 -17.44 17.81
C ALA A 2 -1.76 -17.94 17.98
N LEU A 3 -2.73 -17.23 17.39
CA LEU A 3 -4.13 -17.64 17.42
C LEU A 3 -4.29 -18.99 16.71
N THR A 4 -5.18 -19.82 17.23
CA THR A 4 -5.48 -21.15 16.70
C THR A 4 -6.87 -21.17 16.07
N LEU A 5 -7.07 -22.00 15.05
CA LEU A 5 -8.41 -22.20 14.46
C LEU A 5 -9.44 -22.60 15.52
N GLN A 6 -9.01 -23.35 16.54
CA GLN A 6 -9.86 -23.75 17.67
C GLN A 6 -10.32 -22.55 18.50
N GLU A 7 -9.45 -21.59 18.77
CA GLU A 7 -9.83 -20.35 19.47
C GLU A 7 -10.79 -19.52 18.62
N LEU A 8 -10.51 -19.35 17.32
CA LEU A 8 -11.39 -18.60 16.40
C LEU A 8 -12.80 -19.19 16.33
N LEU A 9 -12.93 -20.52 16.40
CA LEU A 9 -14.22 -21.20 16.44
C LEU A 9 -15.00 -20.96 17.75
N ASN A 10 -14.30 -20.67 18.83
CA ASN A 10 -14.88 -20.52 20.17
C ASN A 10 -15.22 -19.05 20.50
N TRP A 11 -14.65 -18.08 19.78
CA TRP A 11 -14.85 -16.65 20.02
C TRP A 11 -16.28 -16.14 19.97
N PRO A 12 -17.12 -16.49 18.97
CA PRO A 12 -18.40 -15.82 18.80
C PRO A 12 -19.28 -15.76 20.07
N PRO A 13 -19.54 -16.88 20.79
CA PRO A 13 -20.33 -16.81 22.02
C PRO A 13 -19.70 -15.94 23.12
N GLU A 14 -18.36 -15.96 23.25
CA GLU A 14 -17.65 -15.20 24.29
C GLU A 14 -17.72 -13.69 24.03
N ILE A 15 -17.51 -13.28 22.77
CA ILE A 15 -17.59 -11.86 22.36
C ILE A 15 -19.04 -11.38 22.46
N GLY A 16 -20.01 -12.21 22.06
CA GLY A 16 -21.44 -11.89 22.17
C GLY A 16 -21.87 -11.66 23.62
N ASP A 17 -21.43 -12.52 24.56
CA ASP A 17 -21.71 -12.35 25.99
C ASP A 17 -21.08 -11.06 26.55
N LEU A 18 -19.86 -10.72 26.12
CA LEU A 18 -19.20 -9.46 26.49
C LEU A 18 -19.96 -8.23 25.97
N GLY A 19 -20.42 -8.25 24.71
CA GLY A 19 -21.22 -7.18 24.12
C GLY A 19 -22.51 -6.95 24.89
N LYS A 20 -23.22 -8.04 25.22
CA LYS A 20 -24.42 -7.98 26.07
C LYS A 20 -24.13 -7.37 27.44
N ALA A 21 -23.08 -7.82 28.12
CA ALA A 21 -22.70 -7.27 29.41
C ALA A 21 -22.39 -5.76 29.33
N ALA A 22 -21.71 -5.31 28.27
CA ALA A 22 -21.43 -3.90 28.04
C ALA A 22 -22.70 -3.07 27.85
N HIS A 23 -23.68 -3.55 27.08
CA HIS A 23 -24.99 -2.90 26.92
C HIS A 23 -25.76 -2.81 28.26
N ASP A 24 -25.74 -3.88 29.04
CA ASP A 24 -26.40 -3.90 30.36
C ASP A 24 -25.75 -2.88 31.32
N VAL A 25 -24.42 -2.78 31.33
CA VAL A 25 -23.70 -1.77 32.14
C VAL A 25 -24.01 -0.35 31.68
N ALA A 26 -24.02 -0.09 30.38
CA ALA A 26 -24.38 1.23 29.84
C ALA A 26 -25.80 1.63 30.25
N THR A 27 -26.75 0.68 30.18
CA THR A 27 -28.14 0.89 30.60
C THR A 27 -28.23 1.22 32.09
N ASN A 28 -27.54 0.46 32.93
CA ASN A 28 -27.52 0.71 34.38
C ASN A 28 -26.95 2.09 34.73
N HIS A 29 -25.94 2.58 34.00
CA HIS A 29 -25.42 3.94 34.19
C HIS A 29 -26.45 5.00 33.81
N ALA A 30 -27.15 4.82 32.68
CA ALA A 30 -28.22 5.74 32.25
C ALA A 30 -29.37 5.76 33.27
N ASP A 31 -29.84 4.59 33.71
CA ASP A 31 -30.92 4.46 34.71
C ASP A 31 -30.52 5.11 36.05
N SER A 32 -29.25 4.96 36.46
CA SER A 32 -28.73 5.60 37.67
C SER A 32 -28.73 7.13 37.55
N ALA A 33 -28.38 7.68 36.39
CA ALA A 33 -28.41 9.12 36.16
C ALA A 33 -29.85 9.67 36.24
N ASP A 34 -30.81 8.98 35.64
CA ASP A 34 -32.22 9.37 35.66
C ASP A 34 -32.84 9.23 37.05
N PHE A 35 -32.46 8.20 37.79
CA PHE A 35 -32.84 8.04 39.20
C PHE A 35 -32.34 9.22 40.05
N LEU A 36 -31.05 9.58 39.93
CA LEU A 36 -30.45 10.69 40.66
C LEU A 36 -31.14 12.04 40.36
N ARG A 37 -31.46 12.29 39.09
CA ARG A 37 -32.22 13.48 38.67
C ARG A 37 -33.62 13.51 39.28
N SER A 38 -34.33 12.38 39.20
CA SER A 38 -35.70 12.24 39.72
C SER A 38 -35.76 12.43 41.23
N ALA A 39 -34.78 11.88 41.97
CA ALA A 39 -34.69 12.03 43.41
C ALA A 39 -34.53 13.50 43.83
N MET A 40 -33.74 14.30 43.10
CA MET A 40 -33.55 15.72 43.40
C MET A 40 -34.72 16.59 42.98
N GLN A 41 -35.48 16.21 41.95
CA GLN A 41 -36.71 16.90 41.56
C GLN A 41 -37.83 16.70 42.60
N ALA A 42 -37.84 15.55 43.29
CA ALA A 42 -38.81 15.25 44.33
C ALA A 42 -38.45 15.83 45.70
N ALA A 43 -37.22 16.34 45.89
CA ALA A 43 -36.76 16.87 47.17
C ALA A 43 -37.36 18.26 47.46
N ASP A 44 -37.89 18.44 48.67
CA ASP A 44 -38.46 19.69 49.19
C ASP A 44 -37.46 20.51 50.03
N TRP A 45 -36.18 20.15 49.95
CA TRP A 45 -35.12 20.77 50.75
C TRP A 45 -34.59 22.06 50.13
N ASP A 46 -34.89 23.19 50.79
CA ASP A 46 -34.51 24.53 50.35
C ASP A 46 -33.33 25.13 51.14
N GLY A 47 -32.75 26.21 50.59
CA GLY A 47 -31.60 26.92 51.14
C GLY A 47 -30.26 26.47 50.56
N GLY A 48 -29.17 27.15 50.92
CA GLY A 48 -27.86 26.97 50.28
C GLY A 48 -27.29 25.53 50.36
N SER A 49 -27.66 24.76 51.39
CA SER A 49 -27.30 23.34 51.49
C SER A 49 -28.07 22.45 50.50
N GLY A 50 -29.36 22.73 50.28
CA GLY A 50 -30.18 22.03 49.29
C GLY A 50 -29.73 22.34 47.86
N ASP A 51 -29.39 23.60 47.57
CA ASP A 51 -28.82 24.00 46.28
C ASP A 51 -27.48 23.32 46.01
N THR A 52 -26.60 23.26 47.02
CA THR A 52 -25.31 22.56 46.92
C THR A 52 -25.50 21.06 46.70
N ALA A 53 -26.44 20.43 47.41
CA ALA A 53 -26.76 19.01 47.23
C ALA A 53 -27.31 18.71 45.82
N ARG A 54 -28.22 19.54 45.30
CA ARG A 54 -28.74 19.43 43.93
C ARG A 54 -27.62 19.52 42.90
N GLN A 55 -26.72 20.50 43.04
CA GLN A 55 -25.58 20.66 42.14
C GLN A 55 -24.65 19.44 42.18
N ALA A 56 -24.34 18.91 43.36
CA ALA A 56 -23.50 17.73 43.51
C ALA A 56 -24.13 16.49 42.85
N VAL A 57 -25.42 16.23 43.09
CA VAL A 57 -26.13 15.09 42.51
C VAL A 57 -26.26 15.21 40.99
N PHE A 58 -26.55 16.39 40.45
CA PHE A 58 -26.58 16.59 38.99
C PHE A 58 -25.20 16.44 38.35
N SER A 59 -24.12 16.83 39.05
CA SER A 59 -22.76 16.53 38.59
C SER A 59 -22.53 15.03 38.50
N THR A 60 -22.89 14.27 39.55
CA THR A 60 -22.78 12.80 39.55
C THR A 60 -23.62 12.16 38.45
N ALA A 61 -24.87 12.62 38.25
CA ALA A 61 -25.72 12.14 37.17
C ALA A 61 -25.09 12.41 35.78
N GLY A 62 -24.46 13.57 35.60
CA GLY A 62 -23.72 13.89 34.37
C GLY A 62 -22.48 13.00 34.16
N ASP A 63 -21.81 12.56 35.23
CA ASP A 63 -20.71 11.60 35.12
C ASP A 63 -21.21 10.20 34.75
N HIS A 64 -22.37 9.77 35.28
CA HIS A 64 -23.03 8.55 34.86
C HIS A 64 -23.41 8.58 33.37
N ASP A 65 -23.97 9.68 32.85
CA ASP A 65 -24.27 9.83 31.41
C ASP A 65 -23.02 9.64 30.54
N LYS A 66 -21.89 10.26 30.92
CA LYS A 66 -20.62 10.13 30.17
C LYS A 66 -20.13 8.68 30.14
N GLN A 67 -20.27 7.96 31.25
CA GLN A 67 -19.92 6.54 31.29
C GLN A 67 -20.87 5.70 30.42
N ALA A 68 -22.18 5.96 30.48
CA ALA A 68 -23.17 5.28 29.64
C ALA A 68 -22.85 5.46 28.15
N GLU A 69 -22.59 6.69 27.69
CA GLU A 69 -22.26 6.97 26.29
C GLU A 69 -20.94 6.30 25.85
N ARG A 70 -19.90 6.35 26.69
CA ARG A 70 -18.61 5.72 26.40
C ARG A 70 -18.75 4.20 26.27
N ILE A 71 -19.43 3.56 27.23
CA ILE A 71 -19.61 2.11 27.26
C ILE A 71 -20.53 1.65 26.14
N LYS A 72 -21.59 2.42 25.83
CA LYS A 72 -22.47 2.14 24.69
C LYS A 72 -21.71 2.18 23.36
N ALA A 73 -20.86 3.18 23.17
CA ALA A 73 -20.01 3.26 21.98
C ALA A 73 -19.00 2.11 21.88
N ALA A 74 -18.52 1.59 23.01
CA ALA A 74 -17.69 0.39 23.04
C ALA A 74 -18.50 -0.89 22.76
N ALA A 75 -19.72 -1.00 23.31
CA ALA A 75 -20.61 -2.12 23.08
C ALA A 75 -20.94 -2.30 21.59
N THR A 76 -21.16 -1.20 20.87
CA THR A 76 -21.33 -1.23 19.40
C THR A 76 -20.10 -1.80 18.67
N LEU A 77 -18.88 -1.45 19.11
CA LEU A 77 -17.66 -1.99 18.51
C LEU A 77 -17.50 -3.49 18.84
N ILE A 78 -17.88 -3.91 20.04
CA ILE A 78 -17.88 -5.33 20.44
C ILE A 78 -18.91 -6.11 19.59
N ASP A 79 -20.08 -5.53 19.30
CA ASP A 79 -21.09 -6.14 18.42
C ASP A 79 -20.56 -6.32 16.98
N THR A 80 -19.77 -5.35 16.49
CA THR A 80 -19.09 -5.48 15.19
C THR A 80 -18.07 -6.61 15.21
N ALA A 81 -17.20 -6.65 16.22
CA ALA A 81 -16.21 -7.72 16.38
C ALA A 81 -16.88 -9.10 16.51
N HIS A 82 -18.05 -9.19 17.16
CA HIS A 82 -18.83 -10.42 17.25
C HIS A 82 -19.33 -10.90 15.88
N GLN A 83 -19.90 -10.01 15.05
CA GLN A 83 -20.35 -10.35 13.70
C GLN A 83 -19.21 -10.82 12.79
N GLU A 84 -18.06 -10.17 12.91
CA GLU A 84 -16.85 -10.52 12.17
C GLU A 84 -16.28 -11.85 12.65
N ALA A 85 -16.26 -12.10 13.96
CA ALA A 85 -15.85 -13.38 14.54
C ALA A 85 -16.78 -14.52 14.09
N ASP A 86 -18.10 -14.29 14.01
CA ASP A 86 -19.07 -15.26 13.47
C ASP A 86 -18.77 -15.60 12.01
N THR A 87 -18.48 -14.58 11.21
CA THR A 87 -18.10 -14.74 9.79
C THR A 87 -16.80 -15.53 9.67
N LEU A 88 -15.80 -15.19 10.48
CA LEU A 88 -14.52 -15.88 10.52
C LEU A 88 -14.67 -17.33 10.98
N ALA A 89 -15.48 -17.61 12.00
CA ALA A 89 -15.75 -18.96 12.46
C ALA A 89 -16.40 -19.83 11.36
N ASN A 90 -17.25 -19.26 10.51
CA ASN A 90 -17.78 -19.95 9.34
C ASN A 90 -16.69 -20.19 8.27
N LYS A 91 -15.81 -19.21 8.01
CA LYS A 91 -14.64 -19.42 7.15
C LYS A 91 -13.73 -20.54 7.66
N VAL A 92 -13.52 -20.64 8.98
CA VAL A 92 -12.75 -21.73 9.59
C VAL A 92 -13.45 -23.08 9.39
N LYS A 93 -14.77 -23.16 9.56
CA LYS A 93 -15.53 -24.39 9.25
C LYS A 93 -15.36 -24.79 7.78
N ASP A 94 -15.39 -23.83 6.86
CA ASP A 94 -15.18 -24.08 5.43
C ASP A 94 -13.77 -24.60 5.13
N ILE A 95 -12.74 -24.07 5.81
CA ILE A 95 -11.36 -24.59 5.72
C ILE A 95 -11.30 -26.06 6.18
N LEU A 96 -11.92 -26.39 7.31
CA LEU A 96 -11.93 -27.75 7.84
C LEU A 96 -12.74 -28.71 6.95
N ASN A 97 -13.85 -28.25 6.38
CA ASN A 97 -14.63 -28.99 5.39
C ASN A 97 -13.79 -29.26 4.13
N TYR A 98 -13.14 -28.23 3.59
CA TYR A 98 -12.24 -28.37 2.44
C TYR A 98 -11.09 -29.34 2.74
N ALA A 99 -10.50 -29.30 3.94
CA ALA A 99 -9.48 -30.27 4.34
C ALA A 99 -9.97 -31.72 4.31
N ALA A 100 -11.23 -31.96 4.69
CA ALA A 100 -11.85 -33.29 4.70
C ALA A 100 -12.26 -33.81 3.30
N GLU A 101 -12.46 -32.94 2.32
CA GLU A 101 -12.78 -33.32 0.94
C GLU A 101 -11.65 -34.14 0.29
N ALA A 102 -11.97 -35.04 -0.65
CA ALA A 102 -10.95 -35.82 -1.35
C ALA A 102 -10.11 -34.96 -2.33
N PRO A 103 -8.77 -35.08 -2.34
CA PRO A 103 -7.95 -35.89 -1.44
C PRO A 103 -7.88 -35.25 -0.04
N ALA A 104 -8.08 -36.05 1.00
CA ALA A 104 -8.15 -35.54 2.38
C ALA A 104 -6.76 -35.15 2.91
N VAL A 105 -6.71 -34.04 3.66
CA VAL A 105 -5.52 -33.52 4.33
C VAL A 105 -5.84 -33.32 5.81
N LYS A 106 -4.89 -33.62 6.70
CA LYS A 106 -5.09 -33.46 8.14
C LYS A 106 -4.80 -32.00 8.53
N VAL A 107 -5.74 -31.38 9.24
CA VAL A 107 -5.58 -30.07 9.88
C VAL A 107 -5.87 -30.24 11.35
N ASP A 108 -4.91 -29.88 12.21
CA ASP A 108 -5.12 -29.82 13.66
C ASP A 108 -5.53 -28.39 14.05
N PRO A 109 -6.79 -28.16 14.46
CA PRO A 109 -7.26 -26.82 14.78
C PRO A 109 -6.65 -26.25 16.07
N ALA A 110 -6.07 -27.08 16.93
CA ALA A 110 -5.44 -26.62 18.18
C ALA A 110 -3.98 -26.16 17.97
N THR A 111 -3.35 -26.54 16.86
CA THR A 111 -1.95 -26.20 16.55
C THR A 111 -1.77 -25.52 15.21
N ASN A 112 -2.83 -25.43 14.41
CA ASN A 112 -2.85 -25.01 13.00
C ASN A 112 -1.96 -25.88 12.08
N GLU A 113 -1.53 -27.06 12.54
CA GLU A 113 -0.63 -27.92 11.78
C GLU A 113 -1.38 -28.58 10.62
N VAL A 114 -0.80 -28.48 9.42
CA VAL A 114 -1.31 -29.13 8.20
C VAL A 114 -0.36 -30.26 7.80
N SER A 115 -0.85 -31.49 7.81
CA SER A 115 -0.06 -32.69 7.53
C SER A 115 -0.73 -33.60 6.48
N PRO A 116 0.06 -34.34 5.68
CA PRO A 116 -0.50 -35.30 4.74
C PRO A 116 -1.25 -36.43 5.46
N PRO A 117 -2.19 -37.12 4.78
CA PRO A 117 -2.84 -38.30 5.32
C PRO A 117 -1.84 -39.44 5.52
N ASP A 118 -2.11 -40.37 6.45
CA ASP A 118 -1.21 -41.49 6.75
C ASP A 118 -0.96 -42.41 5.54
N SER A 119 -1.90 -42.41 4.59
CA SER A 119 -1.82 -43.17 3.36
C SER A 119 -0.96 -42.52 2.26
N TYR A 120 -0.42 -41.32 2.47
CA TYR A 120 0.28 -40.52 1.45
C TYR A 120 1.35 -41.29 0.67
N ASN A 121 2.22 -42.03 1.37
CA ASN A 121 3.31 -42.80 0.75
C ASN A 121 2.83 -44.02 -0.07
N TYR A 122 1.55 -44.38 0.03
CA TYR A 122 0.92 -45.49 -0.66
C TYR A 122 -0.01 -45.03 -1.80
N MET A 123 -0.11 -43.72 -2.04
CA MET A 123 -0.85 -43.12 -3.14
C MET A 123 -0.04 -43.11 -4.44
N ASP A 124 -0.71 -43.03 -5.58
CA ASP A 124 -0.04 -42.77 -6.87
C ASP A 124 0.53 -41.34 -6.93
N ALA A 125 1.47 -41.11 -7.84
CA ALA A 125 2.20 -39.83 -7.95
C ALA A 125 1.31 -38.62 -8.29
N GLU A 126 0.22 -38.83 -9.03
CA GLU A 126 -0.73 -37.76 -9.36
C GLU A 126 -1.50 -37.34 -8.10
N THR A 127 -1.97 -38.31 -7.32
CA THR A 127 -2.65 -38.06 -6.05
C THR A 127 -1.73 -37.42 -5.01
N GLN A 128 -0.46 -37.83 -4.92
CA GLN A 128 0.54 -37.19 -4.05
C GLN A 128 0.77 -35.72 -4.40
N THR A 129 0.81 -35.39 -5.69
CA THR A 129 0.93 -34.01 -6.17
C THR A 129 -0.27 -33.18 -5.74
N LYS A 130 -1.50 -33.68 -5.95
CA LYS A 130 -2.74 -33.00 -5.53
C LYS A 130 -2.81 -32.79 -4.02
N VAL A 131 -2.36 -33.75 -3.21
CA VAL A 131 -2.27 -33.59 -1.75
C VAL A 131 -1.27 -32.49 -1.37
N SER A 132 -0.11 -32.43 -2.03
CA SER A 132 0.90 -31.40 -1.76
C SER A 132 0.41 -29.99 -2.11
N GLU A 133 -0.24 -29.82 -3.26
CA GLU A 133 -0.89 -28.57 -3.66
C GLU A 133 -1.98 -28.15 -2.67
N LYS A 134 -2.81 -29.10 -2.24
CA LYS A 134 -3.87 -28.85 -1.25
C LYS A 134 -3.32 -28.49 0.13
N ILE A 135 -2.20 -29.07 0.56
CA ILE A 135 -1.50 -28.67 1.79
C ILE A 135 -1.06 -27.21 1.70
N ALA A 136 -0.50 -26.79 0.55
CA ALA A 136 -0.09 -25.40 0.36
C ALA A 136 -1.29 -24.44 0.40
N ASP A 137 -2.39 -24.79 -0.29
CA ASP A 137 -3.63 -24.01 -0.27
C ASP A 137 -4.24 -23.92 1.13
N LEU A 138 -4.31 -25.04 1.87
CA LEU A 138 -4.79 -25.05 3.26
C LEU A 138 -3.93 -24.19 4.17
N LYS A 139 -2.60 -24.24 4.05
CA LYS A 139 -1.70 -23.37 4.81
C LYS A 139 -1.96 -21.88 4.53
N ALA A 140 -2.18 -21.53 3.26
CA ALA A 140 -2.53 -20.15 2.88
C ALA A 140 -3.88 -19.71 3.46
N ARG A 141 -4.93 -20.54 3.33
CA ARG A 141 -6.26 -20.22 3.88
C ARG A 141 -6.26 -20.10 5.40
N ILE A 142 -5.51 -20.98 6.08
CA ILE A 142 -5.33 -20.90 7.54
C ILE A 142 -4.61 -19.61 7.90
N ALA A 143 -3.56 -19.24 7.16
CA ALA A 143 -2.89 -17.96 7.36
C ALA A 143 -3.82 -16.77 7.22
N ASP A 144 -4.65 -16.74 6.19
CA ASP A 144 -5.65 -15.69 5.99
C ASP A 144 -6.68 -15.66 7.13
N ALA A 145 -7.04 -16.81 7.70
CA ALA A 145 -7.95 -16.88 8.84
C ALA A 145 -7.31 -16.35 10.13
N ILE A 146 -6.01 -16.64 10.35
CA ILE A 146 -5.27 -16.13 11.51
C ILE A 146 -5.06 -14.61 11.42
N ILE A 147 -4.69 -14.10 10.23
CA ILE A 147 -4.54 -12.65 10.01
C ILE A 147 -5.85 -11.91 10.29
N GLU A 148 -6.96 -12.45 9.80
CA GLU A 148 -8.29 -11.88 10.08
C GLU A 148 -8.63 -11.97 11.57
N GLY A 149 -8.24 -13.07 12.23
CA GLY A 149 -8.38 -13.23 13.67
C GLY A 149 -7.60 -12.16 14.46
N ASP A 150 -6.34 -11.92 14.12
CA ASP A 150 -5.51 -10.90 14.77
C ASP A 150 -6.12 -9.49 14.62
N ARG A 151 -6.68 -9.18 13.43
CA ARG A 151 -7.37 -7.91 13.21
C ARG A 151 -8.57 -7.75 14.14
N ILE A 152 -9.40 -8.79 14.26
CA ILE A 152 -10.59 -8.79 15.12
C ILE A 152 -10.18 -8.68 16.59
N ASP A 153 -9.11 -9.38 17.02
CA ASP A 153 -8.57 -9.29 18.38
C ASP A 153 -8.10 -7.87 18.72
N ASP A 154 -7.37 -7.21 17.83
CA ASP A 154 -6.92 -5.82 18.01
C ASP A 154 -8.10 -4.84 18.11
N GLU A 155 -9.14 -5.00 17.29
CA GLU A 155 -10.34 -4.16 17.34
C GLU A 155 -11.16 -4.40 18.60
N LEU A 156 -11.30 -5.66 19.02
CA LEU A 156 -11.93 -6.02 20.28
C LEU A 156 -11.16 -5.44 21.47
N ALA A 157 -9.83 -5.49 21.44
CA ALA A 157 -8.97 -4.92 22.48
C ALA A 157 -9.13 -3.39 22.58
N LYS A 158 -9.23 -2.67 21.46
CA LYS A 158 -9.55 -1.23 21.43
C LYS A 158 -10.94 -0.95 22.01
N ALA A 159 -11.94 -1.76 21.67
CA ALA A 159 -13.29 -1.63 22.21
C ALA A 159 -13.30 -1.82 23.73
N ILE A 160 -12.60 -2.84 24.24
CA ILE A 160 -12.45 -3.11 25.67
C ILE A 160 -11.74 -1.94 26.38
N ALA A 161 -10.65 -1.42 25.80
CA ALA A 161 -9.94 -0.27 26.35
C ALA A 161 -10.85 0.97 26.45
N LYS A 162 -11.66 1.22 25.41
CA LYS A 162 -12.66 2.29 25.40
C LYS A 162 -13.72 2.11 26.48
N ALA A 163 -14.26 0.90 26.65
CA ALA A 163 -15.25 0.62 27.69
C ALA A 163 -14.69 0.88 29.10
N SER A 164 -13.44 0.47 29.33
CA SER A 164 -12.76 0.55 30.63
C SER A 164 -12.11 1.91 30.91
N GLY A 165 -11.91 2.76 29.90
CA GLY A 165 -11.20 4.02 30.02
C GLY A 165 -9.68 3.85 30.14
N LEU A 166 -9.16 2.70 29.72
CA LEU A 166 -7.72 2.44 29.62
C LEU A 166 -7.17 3.09 28.34
N PRO A 167 -5.84 3.37 28.29
CA PRO A 167 -5.18 3.72 27.05
C PRO A 167 -5.40 2.62 26.00
N GLU A 168 -5.55 3.01 24.72
CA GLU A 168 -5.62 2.04 23.64
C GLU A 168 -4.34 1.18 23.62
N PRO A 169 -4.48 -0.16 23.52
CA PRO A 169 -3.33 -1.04 23.46
C PRO A 169 -2.54 -0.78 22.17
N ALA A 170 -1.22 -0.91 22.26
CA ALA A 170 -0.39 -0.99 21.05
C ALA A 170 -0.88 -2.20 20.23
N PRO A 171 -0.92 -2.09 18.88
CA PRO A 171 -1.34 -3.21 18.04
C PRO A 171 -0.51 -4.45 18.37
N SER A 172 -1.16 -5.59 18.52
CA SER A 172 -0.43 -6.85 18.65
C SER A 172 0.36 -7.08 17.36
N PRO A 173 1.64 -7.53 17.42
CA PRO A 173 2.31 -7.98 16.21
C PRO A 173 1.49 -9.11 15.61
N MET A 174 0.90 -8.88 14.43
CA MET A 174 0.13 -9.89 13.69
C MET A 174 0.87 -11.22 13.73
N THR A 175 0.19 -12.28 14.16
CA THR A 175 0.64 -13.66 14.08
C THR A 175 0.38 -14.21 12.69
N THR A 176 0.77 -13.46 11.66
CA THR A 176 1.12 -13.99 10.34
C THR A 176 1.88 -15.30 10.50
N PRO A 177 1.36 -16.44 10.02
CA PRO A 177 2.12 -17.67 10.02
C PRO A 177 3.45 -17.41 9.36
N ASP A 178 4.52 -17.93 9.93
CA ASP A 178 5.79 -18.01 9.23
C ASP A 178 5.57 -18.91 8.02
N LEU A 179 5.22 -18.29 6.89
CA LEU A 179 5.04 -18.94 5.60
C LEU A 179 6.39 -19.40 5.00
N GLY A 180 7.47 -19.31 5.79
CA GLY A 180 8.82 -19.62 5.42
C GLY A 180 9.42 -18.59 4.46
N PRO A 181 10.76 -18.62 4.30
CA PRO A 181 11.44 -17.79 3.31
C PRO A 181 11.03 -18.22 1.89
N LEU A 182 10.89 -17.25 1.00
CA LEU A 182 10.68 -17.48 -0.42
C LEU A 182 11.91 -18.13 -1.06
N GLN A 183 11.72 -19.06 -1.99
CA GLN A 183 12.79 -19.55 -2.85
C GLN A 183 13.22 -18.48 -3.86
N PRO A 184 14.45 -18.55 -4.39
CA PRO A 184 14.88 -17.72 -5.50
C PRO A 184 13.88 -17.69 -6.67
N GLY A 185 13.48 -16.49 -7.09
CA GLY A 185 12.53 -16.24 -8.16
C GLY A 185 11.06 -16.27 -7.74
N GLU A 186 10.74 -16.47 -6.46
CA GLU A 186 9.36 -16.47 -5.97
C GLU A 186 8.89 -15.08 -5.50
N SER A 187 7.59 -14.87 -5.59
CA SER A 187 6.86 -13.75 -5.00
C SER A 187 5.62 -14.23 -4.24
N ARG A 188 5.17 -13.41 -3.29
CA ARG A 188 3.97 -13.66 -2.48
C ARG A 188 3.26 -12.35 -2.20
N ASN A 189 1.97 -12.28 -2.50
CA ASN A 189 1.13 -11.15 -2.09
C ASN A 189 0.85 -11.21 -0.59
N MET A 190 1.09 -10.10 0.10
CA MET A 190 0.88 -9.89 1.54
C MET A 190 -0.42 -9.12 1.83
N GLY A 191 -1.19 -8.81 0.77
CA GLY A 191 -2.48 -8.13 0.83
C GLY A 191 -2.39 -6.61 0.69
N PRO A 192 -3.54 -5.93 0.78
CA PRO A 192 -3.65 -4.49 0.61
C PRO A 192 -3.04 -3.74 1.80
N VAL A 193 -2.40 -2.60 1.50
CA VAL A 193 -1.79 -1.68 2.49
C VAL A 193 -2.33 -0.25 2.37
N ALA A 194 -2.97 0.11 1.25
CA ALA A 194 -3.70 1.37 1.08
C ALA A 194 -4.81 1.24 0.01
N GLY A 195 -5.89 2.02 0.14
CA GLY A 195 -6.95 2.10 -0.87
C GLY A 195 -8.09 1.10 -0.63
N THR A 196 -8.69 0.57 -1.71
CA THR A 196 -9.84 -0.33 -1.60
C THR A 196 -9.51 -1.55 -0.72
N GLY A 197 -10.22 -1.73 0.39
CA GLY A 197 -9.98 -2.82 1.34
C GLY A 197 -8.87 -2.57 2.36
N ALA A 198 -8.18 -1.43 2.28
CA ALA A 198 -7.21 -0.96 3.28
C ALA A 198 -7.27 0.58 3.39
N PRO A 199 -8.36 1.14 3.92
CA PRO A 199 -8.52 2.58 4.02
C PRO A 199 -7.47 3.20 4.95
N ILE A 200 -7.02 4.40 4.60
CA ILE A 200 -6.19 5.24 5.45
C ILE A 200 -6.92 6.56 5.68
N ASP A 201 -6.56 7.33 6.70
CA ASP A 201 -7.33 8.51 7.12
C ASP A 201 -7.61 9.48 5.96
N GLY A 202 -8.90 9.64 5.61
CA GLY A 202 -9.37 10.48 4.50
C GLY A 202 -9.28 9.88 3.08
N ILE A 203 -8.66 8.71 2.89
CA ILE A 203 -8.41 8.07 1.59
C ILE A 203 -8.86 6.61 1.61
N ASN A 204 -9.86 6.28 0.79
CA ASN A 204 -10.45 4.95 0.69
C ASN A 204 -10.15 4.24 -0.64
N ALA A 205 -9.48 4.94 -1.56
CA ALA A 205 -9.00 4.42 -2.84
C ALA A 205 -7.69 5.12 -3.18
N ALA A 206 -6.64 4.36 -3.47
CA ALA A 206 -5.28 4.86 -3.51
C ALA A 206 -4.50 4.30 -4.69
N ASP A 207 -3.50 5.06 -5.10
CA ASP A 207 -2.64 4.76 -6.25
C ASP A 207 -1.16 4.90 -5.89
N LEU A 208 -0.31 4.10 -6.55
CA LEU A 208 1.15 4.11 -6.44
C LEU A 208 1.64 3.82 -5.02
N GLY A 209 2.58 4.62 -4.50
CA GLY A 209 3.13 4.45 -3.14
C GLY A 209 4.64 4.31 -3.11
N GLU A 210 5.39 5.09 -3.90
CA GLU A 210 6.85 5.08 -3.78
C GLU A 210 7.27 5.54 -2.38
N VAL A 211 7.96 4.68 -1.63
CA VAL A 211 8.45 5.03 -0.30
C VAL A 211 9.80 5.75 -0.40
N ILE A 212 9.83 6.97 0.10
CA ILE A 212 11.02 7.81 0.17
C ILE A 212 11.38 8.14 1.62
N THR A 213 12.62 8.59 1.83
CA THR A 213 13.10 9.04 3.14
C THR A 213 13.15 10.57 3.15
N LEU A 214 12.53 11.17 4.16
CA LEU A 214 12.61 12.62 4.41
C LEU A 214 13.98 12.99 5.00
N PRO A 215 14.42 14.26 4.89
CA PRO A 215 15.71 14.70 5.44
C PRO A 215 15.97 14.41 6.93
N ASP A 216 14.93 14.23 7.75
CA ASP A 216 15.04 13.82 9.16
C ASP A 216 15.14 12.29 9.39
N GLY A 217 15.08 11.50 8.33
CA GLY A 217 15.16 10.03 8.37
C GLY A 217 13.81 9.31 8.47
N SER A 218 12.72 10.05 8.71
CA SER A 218 11.37 9.49 8.64
C SER A 218 11.02 9.08 7.20
N LYS A 219 10.03 8.20 7.05
CA LYS A 219 9.65 7.64 5.75
C LYS A 219 8.22 7.99 5.41
N VAL A 220 8.00 8.29 4.14
CA VAL A 220 6.67 8.55 3.60
C VAL A 220 6.47 7.76 2.31
N ALA A 221 5.28 7.19 2.12
CA ALA A 221 4.80 6.71 0.84
C ALA A 221 4.22 7.89 0.05
N ILE A 222 4.63 8.03 -1.20
CA ILE A 222 4.09 9.02 -2.13
C ILE A 222 3.07 8.33 -3.02
N LEU A 223 1.80 8.57 -2.71
CA LEU A 223 0.69 8.06 -3.50
C LEU A 223 0.38 9.03 -4.65
N GLY A 224 -0.09 8.48 -5.76
CA GLY A 224 -0.61 9.21 -6.92
C GLY A 224 -2.06 9.65 -6.68
N ASP A 225 -2.85 9.64 -7.76
CA ASP A 225 -4.27 9.97 -7.71
C ASP A 225 -4.95 9.12 -6.64
N SER A 226 -5.49 9.76 -5.61
CA SER A 226 -6.16 9.08 -4.49
C SER A 226 -7.50 9.74 -4.22
N TYR A 227 -8.42 9.02 -3.58
CA TYR A 227 -9.81 9.44 -3.44
C TYR A 227 -10.38 9.11 -2.07
N SER A 228 -11.26 9.99 -1.57
CA SER A 228 -11.96 9.77 -0.30
C SER A 228 -13.10 8.75 -0.41
N GLY A 229 -13.57 8.43 -1.62
CA GLY A 229 -14.53 7.36 -1.89
C GLY A 229 -13.84 6.01 -2.11
N GLY A 230 -14.63 4.93 -2.18
CA GLY A 230 -14.11 3.55 -2.22
C GLY A 230 -13.54 3.09 -3.58
N LYS A 231 -13.45 3.98 -4.57
CA LYS A 231 -12.98 3.69 -5.94
C LYS A 231 -12.41 4.93 -6.62
N GLN A 232 -11.72 4.73 -7.74
CA GLN A 232 -11.18 5.81 -8.56
C GLN A 232 -12.30 6.80 -8.97
N GLY A 233 -12.05 8.09 -8.79
CA GLY A 233 -12.96 9.17 -9.18
C GLY A 233 -14.10 9.49 -8.20
N GLU A 234 -14.21 8.77 -7.08
CA GLU A 234 -15.29 8.98 -6.11
C GLU A 234 -14.88 9.87 -4.93
N GLY A 235 -15.62 10.93 -4.65
CA GLY A 235 -15.36 11.83 -3.52
C GLY A 235 -14.27 12.85 -3.80
N THR A 236 -13.57 13.29 -2.76
CA THR A 236 -12.47 14.27 -2.85
C THR A 236 -11.28 13.64 -3.56
N HIS A 237 -10.75 14.32 -4.57
CA HIS A 237 -9.57 13.90 -5.33
C HIS A 237 -8.29 14.51 -4.72
N TYR A 238 -7.30 13.65 -4.53
CA TYR A 238 -5.95 13.98 -4.09
C TYR A 238 -5.00 13.68 -5.25
N PRO A 239 -4.48 14.70 -5.97
CA PRO A 239 -3.51 14.52 -7.05
C PRO A 239 -2.30 13.66 -6.66
N SER A 240 -1.74 13.96 -5.48
CA SER A 240 -0.64 13.22 -4.88
C SER A 240 -0.60 13.54 -3.40
N VAL A 241 -0.18 12.57 -2.60
CA VAL A 241 -0.19 12.68 -1.14
C VAL A 241 1.01 11.97 -0.53
N ALA A 242 1.59 12.59 0.49
CA ALA A 242 2.66 12.01 1.28
C ALA A 242 2.05 11.42 2.57
N VAL A 243 2.19 10.12 2.75
CA VAL A 243 1.63 9.38 3.88
C VAL A 243 2.78 8.80 4.72
N PRO A 244 2.85 9.04 6.04
CA PRO A 244 3.85 8.42 6.90
C PRO A 244 3.77 6.90 6.80
N VAL A 245 4.92 6.23 6.71
CA VAL A 245 4.97 4.77 6.65
C VAL A 245 5.92 4.21 7.71
N SER A 246 5.43 3.22 8.44
CA SER A 246 6.23 2.36 9.33
C SER A 246 6.17 0.92 8.85
N PHE A 247 7.11 0.09 9.31
CA PHE A 247 7.16 -1.32 8.98
C PHE A 247 7.13 -2.14 10.27
N ASP A 248 6.33 -3.20 10.30
CA ASP A 248 6.35 -4.15 11.41
C ASP A 248 7.55 -5.10 11.32
N SER A 249 7.64 -6.04 12.27
CA SER A 249 8.72 -7.02 12.34
C SER A 249 8.80 -7.97 11.14
N GLN A 250 7.73 -8.08 10.35
CA GLN A 250 7.71 -8.86 9.12
C GLN A 250 8.00 -8.02 7.87
N GLY A 251 8.19 -6.71 8.05
CA GLY A 251 8.38 -5.78 6.96
C GLY A 251 7.09 -5.38 6.25
N LYS A 252 5.91 -5.69 6.80
CA LYS A 252 4.64 -5.20 6.25
C LYS A 252 4.48 -3.72 6.57
N ALA A 253 4.08 -2.96 5.56
CA ALA A 253 3.95 -1.52 5.61
C ALA A 253 2.63 -1.11 6.28
N HIS A 254 2.71 -0.10 7.15
CA HIS A 254 1.60 0.49 7.88
C HIS A 254 1.56 1.99 7.59
N PHE A 255 0.44 2.44 7.03
CA PHE A 255 0.28 3.80 6.53
C PHE A 255 -0.47 4.63 7.56
N GLY A 256 0.07 5.81 7.88
CA GLY A 256 -0.52 6.74 8.84
C GLY A 256 -1.49 7.76 8.20
N THR A 257 -1.76 8.84 8.94
CA THR A 257 -2.54 9.97 8.41
C THR A 257 -1.72 10.78 7.40
N PRO A 258 -2.28 11.14 6.23
CA PRO A 258 -1.66 12.02 5.24
C PRO A 258 -1.03 13.30 5.83
N LEU A 259 0.24 13.55 5.52
CA LEU A 259 0.95 14.77 5.94
C LEU A 259 0.50 16.02 5.17
N THR A 260 -0.14 15.84 4.02
CA THR A 260 -0.86 16.93 3.32
C THR A 260 -2.27 17.16 3.89
N GLY A 261 -2.66 16.42 4.93
CA GLY A 261 -3.97 16.52 5.57
C GLY A 261 -5.01 15.57 4.95
N PRO A 262 -5.93 15.01 5.76
CA PRO A 262 -6.91 14.02 5.33
C PRO A 262 -8.13 14.63 4.63
N ASP A 263 -8.14 15.94 4.38
CA ASP A 263 -9.22 16.65 3.68
C ASP A 263 -8.87 17.07 2.25
N GLY A 264 -7.64 16.78 1.81
CA GLY A 264 -7.16 17.03 0.45
C GLY A 264 -6.89 18.48 0.11
N LYS A 265 -6.88 19.39 1.10
CA LYS A 265 -6.69 20.83 0.83
C LYS A 265 -5.26 21.23 0.50
N ASN A 266 -4.26 20.53 1.03
CA ASN A 266 -2.86 20.83 0.70
C ASN A 266 -2.40 19.98 -0.47
N VAL A 267 -1.77 20.62 -1.45
CA VAL A 267 -1.27 19.97 -2.66
C VAL A 267 0.21 19.65 -2.47
N LEU A 268 0.59 18.37 -2.59
CA LEU A 268 1.98 17.94 -2.44
C LEU A 268 2.88 18.52 -3.54
N PHE A 269 2.40 18.53 -4.79
CA PHE A 269 3.14 19.04 -5.94
C PHE A 269 2.39 20.18 -6.63
N PRO A 270 2.54 21.44 -6.20
CA PRO A 270 1.91 22.56 -6.88
C PRO A 270 2.36 22.64 -8.35
N LEU A 271 1.39 22.84 -9.26
CA LEU A 271 1.67 22.99 -10.69
C LEU A 271 2.44 24.29 -10.97
N PRO A 272 3.54 24.25 -11.74
CA PRO A 272 4.19 25.46 -12.20
C PRO A 272 3.30 26.20 -13.22
N PRO A 273 3.37 27.55 -13.30
CA PRO A 273 2.54 28.34 -14.21
C PRO A 273 2.60 27.89 -15.68
N GLU A 274 3.78 27.46 -16.13
CA GLU A 274 4.03 26.96 -17.49
C GLU A 274 3.20 25.69 -17.78
N ALA A 275 3.09 24.79 -16.81
CA ALA A 275 2.28 23.58 -16.96
C ALA A 275 0.79 23.90 -17.01
N VAL A 276 0.32 24.81 -16.15
CA VAL A 276 -1.08 25.27 -16.13
C VAL A 276 -1.43 25.95 -17.46
N GLN A 277 -0.57 26.83 -17.97
CA GLN A 277 -0.78 27.51 -19.25
C GLN A 277 -0.87 26.52 -20.43
N ALA A 278 -0.13 25.42 -20.36
CA ALA A 278 -0.17 24.34 -21.34
C ALA A 278 -1.34 23.36 -21.14
N GLY A 279 -2.21 23.60 -20.16
CA GLY A 279 -3.45 22.85 -19.94
C GLY A 279 -3.35 21.68 -18.95
N ALA A 280 -2.27 21.59 -18.17
CA ALA A 280 -2.21 20.65 -17.05
C ALA A 280 -3.18 21.09 -15.94
N ASN A 281 -3.94 20.13 -15.40
CA ASN A 281 -4.83 20.35 -14.25
C ASN A 281 -4.53 19.39 -13.08
N ASN A 282 -3.57 18.48 -13.25
CA ASN A 282 -3.16 17.49 -12.28
C ASN A 282 -1.64 17.31 -12.30
N SER A 283 -1.08 16.81 -11.20
CA SER A 283 0.34 16.56 -11.03
C SER A 283 0.55 15.19 -10.39
N LEU A 284 1.38 14.35 -10.99
CA LEU A 284 1.63 12.99 -10.52
C LEU A 284 3.13 12.75 -10.24
N PRO A 285 3.47 11.89 -9.26
CA PRO A 285 4.85 11.48 -9.04
C PRO A 285 5.31 10.61 -10.21
N ALA A 286 6.45 10.96 -10.79
CA ALA A 286 7.07 10.26 -11.91
C ALA A 286 8.43 9.64 -11.52
N GLY A 287 8.53 9.27 -10.24
CA GLY A 287 9.66 8.58 -9.62
C GLY A 287 10.68 9.49 -8.92
N SER A 288 11.71 8.89 -8.31
CA SER A 288 12.65 9.60 -7.43
C SER A 288 14.12 9.26 -7.67
N ILE A 289 14.99 10.17 -7.24
CA ILE A 289 16.45 10.01 -7.21
C ILE A 289 16.98 10.34 -5.83
N THR A 290 17.77 9.43 -5.26
CA THR A 290 18.47 9.66 -4.00
C THR A 290 19.92 10.09 -4.24
N VAL A 291 20.33 11.21 -3.65
CA VAL A 291 21.68 11.78 -3.74
C VAL A 291 22.18 12.08 -2.33
N GLY A 292 23.08 11.25 -1.81
CA GLY A 292 23.48 11.27 -0.41
C GLY A 292 22.25 11.10 0.51
N LYS A 293 21.95 12.12 1.31
CA LYS A 293 20.77 12.16 2.19
C LYS A 293 19.55 12.87 1.59
N ASP A 294 19.72 13.49 0.43
CA ASP A 294 18.67 14.26 -0.23
C ASP A 294 17.92 13.36 -1.22
N THR A 295 16.60 13.52 -1.28
CA THR A 295 15.77 12.91 -2.33
C THR A 295 15.19 14.00 -3.21
N TYR A 296 15.22 13.76 -4.52
CA TYR A 296 14.56 14.57 -5.52
C TYR A 296 13.49 13.73 -6.19
N MET A 297 12.31 14.28 -6.40
CA MET A 297 11.23 13.62 -7.11
C MET A 297 10.99 14.28 -8.45
N MET A 298 10.80 13.48 -9.49
CA MET A 298 10.20 13.96 -10.72
C MET A 298 8.69 14.03 -10.55
N VAL A 299 8.14 15.13 -11.03
CA VAL A 299 6.71 15.35 -11.12
C VAL A 299 6.38 15.63 -12.57
N VAL A 300 5.27 15.09 -13.02
CA VAL A 300 4.74 15.32 -14.36
C VAL A 300 3.39 16.01 -14.26
N GLY A 301 3.18 17.02 -15.10
CA GLY A 301 1.86 17.60 -15.29
C GLY A 301 1.02 16.65 -16.14
N THR A 302 -0.25 16.46 -15.77
CA THR A 302 -1.21 15.67 -16.54
C THR A 302 -2.54 16.41 -16.65
N ASN A 303 -3.44 15.88 -17.47
CA ASN A 303 -4.82 16.32 -17.51
C ASN A 303 -5.73 15.14 -17.19
N THR A 304 -6.55 15.26 -16.14
CA THR A 304 -7.43 14.18 -15.66
C THR A 304 -8.42 13.65 -16.71
N ALA A 305 -8.65 14.38 -17.80
CA ALA A 305 -9.52 13.97 -18.90
C ALA A 305 -8.76 13.36 -20.11
N GLU A 306 -7.41 13.37 -20.10
CA GLU A 306 -6.58 12.99 -21.25
C GLU A 306 -5.70 11.75 -21.01
N GLY A 307 -5.85 11.07 -19.87
CA GLY A 307 -5.09 9.86 -19.53
C GLY A 307 -3.66 10.15 -19.07
N LEU A 308 -2.74 9.21 -19.30
CA LEU A 308 -1.36 9.26 -18.81
C LEU A 308 -0.41 10.13 -19.65
N ALA A 309 -0.82 10.54 -20.85
CA ALA A 309 0.01 11.40 -21.68
C ALA A 309 0.34 12.70 -20.91
N PRO A 310 1.63 13.06 -20.75
CA PRO A 310 1.99 14.27 -20.05
C PRO A 310 1.32 15.51 -20.64
N LYS A 311 1.09 16.52 -19.81
CA LYS A 311 0.57 17.83 -20.20
C LYS A 311 1.45 18.92 -19.60
N GLY A 312 1.88 19.85 -20.44
CA GLY A 312 2.78 20.93 -20.06
C GLY A 312 4.24 20.51 -19.94
N GLY A 313 4.57 19.55 -19.07
CA GLY A 313 5.95 19.11 -18.90
C GLY A 313 6.21 18.29 -17.65
N SER A 314 7.49 18.13 -17.35
CA SER A 314 8.00 17.45 -16.15
C SER A 314 9.06 18.30 -15.46
N TRP A 315 9.16 18.20 -14.14
CA TRP A 315 10.12 18.96 -13.33
C TRP A 315 10.56 18.18 -12.09
N LEU A 316 11.70 18.58 -11.52
CA LEU A 316 12.15 18.02 -10.25
C LEU A 316 11.65 18.89 -9.09
N VAL A 317 11.35 18.24 -7.97
CA VAL A 317 11.12 18.89 -6.67
C VAL A 317 12.12 18.33 -5.67
N LYS A 318 12.55 19.16 -4.71
CA LYS A 318 13.39 18.70 -3.60
C LYS A 318 12.51 18.32 -2.43
N VAL A 319 12.69 17.10 -1.92
CA VAL A 319 11.96 16.59 -0.76
C VAL A 319 12.38 17.35 0.50
N THR A 320 11.39 17.73 1.33
CA THR A 320 11.60 18.41 2.62
C THR A 320 10.75 17.77 3.70
N ASN A 321 11.04 18.03 4.98
CA ASN A 321 10.32 17.44 6.12
C ASN A 321 8.88 17.94 6.31
N ASP A 322 8.42 18.92 5.52
CA ASP A 322 7.07 19.47 5.65
C ASP A 322 6.28 19.34 4.32
N PRO A 323 5.74 18.14 4.00
CA PRO A 323 4.92 17.93 2.81
C PRO A 323 3.69 18.84 2.73
N SER A 324 3.19 19.33 3.87
CA SER A 324 1.99 20.19 3.93
C SER A 324 2.19 21.54 3.24
N LYS A 325 3.44 21.98 3.04
CA LYS A 325 3.77 23.23 2.32
C LYS A 325 3.81 23.07 0.81
N GLY A 326 3.73 21.84 0.30
CA GLY A 326 3.96 21.52 -1.09
C GLY A 326 5.45 21.62 -1.44
N TRP A 327 5.96 20.64 -2.17
CA TRP A 327 7.32 20.67 -2.71
C TRP A 327 7.29 21.34 -4.07
N THR A 328 7.89 22.52 -4.15
CA THR A 328 7.89 23.34 -5.36
C THR A 328 9.02 22.96 -6.31
N VAL A 329 8.86 23.35 -7.57
CA VAL A 329 9.83 23.15 -8.64
C VAL A 329 11.25 23.60 -8.24
N VAL A 330 12.22 22.74 -8.49
CA VAL A 330 13.64 23.11 -8.46
C VAL A 330 13.92 23.96 -9.69
N LYS A 331 14.51 25.13 -9.47
CA LYS A 331 14.86 26.07 -10.53
C LYS A 331 15.61 25.36 -11.66
N ASP A 332 15.26 25.69 -12.91
CA ASP A 332 15.87 25.20 -14.14
C ASP A 332 15.67 23.69 -14.44
N SER A 333 14.90 22.95 -13.62
CA SER A 333 14.60 21.53 -13.84
C SER A 333 13.38 21.25 -14.73
N TYR A 334 12.53 22.25 -14.96
CA TYR A 334 11.35 22.11 -15.80
C TYR A 334 11.74 21.87 -17.26
N LYS A 335 11.16 20.84 -17.88
CA LYS A 335 11.23 20.62 -19.32
C LYS A 335 9.81 20.51 -19.88
N PRO A 336 9.46 21.32 -20.90
CA PRO A 336 8.20 21.15 -21.60
C PRO A 336 8.04 19.73 -22.14
N TRP A 337 6.82 19.22 -22.16
CA TRP A 337 6.54 17.96 -22.84
C TRP A 337 6.66 18.16 -24.35
N ASP A 338 7.44 17.29 -24.98
CA ASP A 338 7.62 17.26 -26.43
C ASP A 338 6.94 15.99 -27.00
N PRO A 339 5.70 16.11 -27.53
CA PRO A 339 4.94 14.98 -28.04
C PRO A 339 5.24 14.67 -29.51
N VAL A 340 5.09 13.40 -29.87
CA VAL A 340 4.98 12.91 -31.25
C VAL A 340 3.65 12.19 -31.46
N GLU A 341 3.22 12.06 -32.71
CA GLU A 341 2.04 11.25 -33.04
C GLU A 341 2.24 9.81 -32.59
N ASN A 342 1.24 9.24 -31.90
CA ASN A 342 1.27 7.83 -31.54
C ASN A 342 0.99 6.97 -32.78
N PRO A 343 1.93 6.16 -33.26
CA PRO A 343 1.70 5.29 -34.41
C PRO A 343 0.60 4.24 -34.15
N LEU A 344 0.26 4.00 -32.88
CA LEU A 344 -0.78 3.09 -32.44
C LEU A 344 -2.12 3.77 -32.14
N ALA A 345 -2.26 5.10 -32.30
CA ALA A 345 -3.46 5.88 -31.95
C ALA A 345 -4.79 5.36 -32.52
N LYS A 346 -4.76 4.52 -33.55
CA LYS A 346 -5.96 3.89 -34.14
C LYS A 346 -6.47 2.68 -33.35
N ARG A 347 -5.68 2.13 -32.43
CA ARG A 347 -6.13 1.01 -31.58
C ARG A 347 -7.00 1.55 -30.45
N PRO A 348 -7.94 0.75 -29.93
CA PRO A 348 -8.75 1.15 -28.79
C PRO A 348 -7.86 1.54 -27.59
N PHE A 349 -8.25 2.63 -26.90
CA PHE A 349 -7.61 3.12 -25.66
C PHE A 349 -6.18 3.64 -25.79
N GLU A 350 -5.63 3.75 -27.02
CA GLU A 350 -4.33 4.39 -27.27
C GLU A 350 -4.49 5.93 -27.31
N PRO A 351 -3.58 6.68 -26.66
CA PRO A 351 -3.60 8.15 -26.74
C PRO A 351 -3.18 8.62 -28.14
N PRO A 352 -3.63 9.80 -28.60
CA PRO A 352 -3.25 10.33 -29.91
C PRO A 352 -1.78 10.78 -29.97
N LEU A 353 -1.22 11.17 -28.83
CA LEU A 353 0.14 11.68 -28.69
C LEU A 353 0.86 10.90 -27.61
N ILE A 354 2.15 10.68 -27.82
CA ILE A 354 3.08 10.06 -26.88
C ILE A 354 4.33 10.90 -26.77
N SER A 355 5.09 10.71 -25.69
CA SER A 355 6.36 11.38 -25.45
C SER A 355 7.35 11.06 -26.55
N ASN A 356 8.08 12.06 -27.04
CA ASN A 356 9.17 11.88 -28.00
C ASN A 356 10.34 11.12 -27.33
N PRO A 357 10.77 9.95 -27.83
CA PRO A 357 11.87 9.18 -27.23
C PRO A 357 13.24 9.87 -27.37
N ASN A 358 13.36 10.91 -28.18
CA ASN A 358 14.59 11.68 -28.33
C ASN A 358 14.62 12.96 -27.48
N SER A 359 13.61 13.18 -26.66
CA SER A 359 13.47 14.37 -25.82
C SER A 359 13.70 14.05 -24.35
N ALA A 360 13.66 15.07 -23.49
CA ALA A 360 13.93 14.89 -22.08
C ALA A 360 12.91 13.91 -21.43
N PRO A 361 13.37 12.91 -20.67
CA PRO A 361 12.50 11.85 -20.15
C PRO A 361 11.52 12.39 -19.11
N THR A 362 10.27 11.92 -19.12
CA THR A 362 9.21 12.40 -18.22
C THR A 362 9.00 11.53 -16.98
N GLN A 363 9.63 10.36 -16.93
CA GLN A 363 9.67 9.47 -15.77
C GLN A 363 11.10 8.98 -15.52
N ILE A 364 11.45 8.81 -14.24
CA ILE A 364 12.80 8.48 -13.80
C ILE A 364 12.81 7.60 -12.56
N SER A 365 13.93 6.93 -12.30
CA SER A 365 14.28 6.42 -10.98
C SER A 365 15.78 6.30 -10.85
N GLY A 366 16.35 6.63 -9.70
CA GLY A 366 17.81 6.62 -9.57
C GLY A 366 18.37 6.69 -8.17
N TYR A 367 19.68 6.48 -8.11
CA TYR A 367 20.46 6.55 -6.88
C TYR A 367 21.89 6.97 -7.17
N GLN A 368 22.55 7.55 -6.17
CA GLN A 368 23.97 7.80 -6.18
C GLN A 368 24.73 6.50 -5.86
N GLY A 369 25.49 6.00 -6.83
CA GLY A 369 26.31 4.80 -6.68
C GLY A 369 27.55 5.04 -5.82
N SER A 370 28.20 3.94 -5.44
CA SER A 370 29.44 3.95 -4.65
C SER A 370 30.63 4.64 -5.34
N ASP A 371 30.60 4.79 -6.67
CA ASP A 371 31.57 5.55 -7.46
C ASP A 371 31.36 7.08 -7.37
N GLY A 372 30.31 7.51 -6.65
CA GLY A 372 29.96 8.91 -6.44
C GLY A 372 29.09 9.51 -7.54
N LYS A 373 28.85 8.80 -8.65
CA LYS A 373 27.96 9.26 -9.74
C LYS A 373 26.51 8.89 -9.45
N VAL A 374 25.58 9.65 -10.03
CA VAL A 374 24.15 9.35 -9.95
C VAL A 374 23.75 8.63 -11.22
N TYR A 375 23.12 7.46 -11.07
CA TYR A 375 22.57 6.68 -12.16
C TYR A 375 21.05 6.81 -12.19
N ILE A 376 20.49 7.00 -13.38
CA ILE A 376 19.08 7.32 -13.59
C ILE A 376 18.53 6.42 -14.69
N ALA A 377 17.66 5.47 -14.32
CA ALA A 377 16.79 4.79 -15.27
C ALA A 377 15.67 5.74 -15.65
N ALA A 378 15.32 5.84 -16.94
CA ALA A 378 14.35 6.81 -17.40
C ALA A 378 13.61 6.35 -18.66
N ASP A 379 12.39 6.85 -18.83
CA ASP A 379 11.50 6.57 -19.95
C ASP A 379 10.41 7.67 -20.05
N GLY A 380 9.31 7.37 -20.76
CA GLY A 380 8.12 8.20 -20.83
C GLY A 380 7.07 7.78 -19.80
N PHE A 381 6.55 8.74 -19.03
CA PHE A 381 5.49 8.51 -18.04
C PHE A 381 4.22 7.88 -18.64
N ASP A 382 3.99 8.07 -19.94
CA ASP A 382 2.85 7.51 -20.68
C ASP A 382 2.96 6.01 -20.98
N ARG A 383 4.05 5.33 -20.57
CA ARG A 383 4.29 3.89 -20.78
C ARG A 383 4.37 3.49 -22.26
N HIS A 384 4.98 4.33 -23.11
CA HIS A 384 5.18 4.06 -24.54
C HIS A 384 6.65 3.94 -24.96
N GLN A 385 7.59 3.96 -24.00
CA GLN A 385 9.01 3.91 -24.28
C GLN A 385 9.72 2.81 -23.48
N PRO A 386 10.74 2.15 -24.07
CA PRO A 386 11.63 1.29 -23.31
C PRO A 386 12.51 2.12 -22.36
N VAL A 387 13.08 1.46 -21.36
CA VAL A 387 13.97 2.07 -20.38
C VAL A 387 15.29 2.46 -21.03
N THR A 388 15.71 3.69 -20.76
CA THR A 388 17.03 4.26 -21.06
C THR A 388 17.80 4.51 -19.76
N MET A 389 19.10 4.76 -19.85
CA MET A 389 19.95 5.01 -18.68
C MET A 389 20.76 6.29 -18.88
N TYR A 390 20.86 7.06 -17.81
CA TYR A 390 21.67 8.26 -17.73
C TYR A 390 22.61 8.22 -16.53
N ARG A 391 23.68 9.01 -16.59
CA ARG A 391 24.58 9.27 -15.49
C ARG A 391 24.80 10.77 -15.33
N VAL A 392 24.99 11.25 -14.11
CA VAL A 392 25.29 12.67 -13.87
C VAL A 392 26.09 12.85 -12.58
N ASP A 393 26.83 13.97 -12.49
CA ASP A 393 27.39 14.39 -11.20
C ASP A 393 26.29 14.82 -10.21
N PRO A 394 26.41 14.48 -8.91
CA PRO A 394 25.43 14.81 -7.88
C PRO A 394 24.97 16.28 -7.86
N ASN A 395 25.89 17.21 -8.11
CA ASN A 395 25.62 18.64 -8.09
C ASN A 395 24.98 19.18 -9.38
N GLN A 396 24.79 18.34 -10.41
CA GLN A 396 24.15 18.68 -11.68
C GLN A 396 22.80 17.99 -11.86
N ILE A 397 22.28 17.28 -10.85
CA ILE A 397 21.06 16.48 -10.99
C ILE A 397 19.85 17.29 -11.49
N PHE A 398 19.72 18.55 -11.08
CA PHE A 398 18.64 19.44 -11.50
C PHE A 398 18.79 19.98 -12.93
N ASN A 399 20.03 20.00 -13.45
CA ASN A 399 20.30 20.38 -14.84
C ASN A 399 20.16 19.15 -15.73
N ARG A 400 18.93 18.93 -16.23
CA ARG A 400 18.60 17.77 -17.06
C ARG A 400 19.34 17.72 -18.39
N ASP A 401 19.89 18.85 -18.86
CA ASP A 401 20.72 18.86 -20.08
C ASP A 401 22.15 18.36 -19.82
N ALA A 402 22.58 18.25 -18.55
CA ALA A 402 23.89 17.72 -18.17
C ALA A 402 23.88 16.19 -17.95
N TRP A 403 22.73 15.54 -18.11
CA TRP A 403 22.61 14.09 -17.94
C TRP A 403 23.29 13.38 -19.11
N GLU A 404 24.32 12.60 -18.81
CA GLU A 404 25.11 11.83 -19.78
C GLU A 404 24.30 10.57 -20.17
N PRO A 405 23.83 10.44 -21.43
CA PRO A 405 23.03 9.30 -21.83
C PRO A 405 23.91 8.07 -22.11
N TRP A 406 23.42 6.87 -21.80
CA TRP A 406 24.06 5.63 -22.25
C TRP A 406 23.83 5.43 -23.75
N ASN A 407 24.92 5.33 -24.52
CA ASN A 407 24.87 5.17 -25.98
C ASN A 407 25.13 3.73 -26.45
N GLY A 408 25.01 2.73 -25.55
CA GLY A 408 25.30 1.33 -25.85
C GLY A 408 26.75 0.91 -25.61
N GLN A 409 27.69 1.87 -25.48
CA GLN A 409 29.11 1.59 -25.25
C GLN A 409 29.69 2.38 -24.07
N SER A 410 29.24 3.61 -23.88
CA SER A 410 29.71 4.53 -22.84
C SER A 410 28.60 5.53 -22.49
N PHE A 411 28.82 6.30 -21.42
CA PHE A 411 28.01 7.50 -21.16
C PHE A 411 28.52 8.64 -22.05
N GLY A 412 27.61 9.18 -22.86
CA GLY A 412 27.87 10.19 -23.89
C GLY A 412 27.91 11.62 -23.35
N GLY A 413 28.04 12.57 -24.28
CA GLY A 413 28.05 14.00 -24.00
C GLY A 413 26.66 14.64 -24.03
N GLN A 414 26.61 15.92 -23.67
CA GLN A 414 25.38 16.72 -23.75
C GLN A 414 24.83 16.72 -25.18
N GLY A 415 23.53 16.39 -25.32
CA GLY A 415 22.83 16.37 -26.60
C GLY A 415 22.91 15.05 -27.37
N ASP A 416 23.65 14.05 -26.88
CA ASP A 416 23.61 12.69 -27.42
C ASP A 416 22.23 12.04 -27.14
N SER A 417 21.82 11.09 -27.98
CA SER A 417 20.61 10.29 -27.76
C SER A 417 20.91 9.07 -26.91
N ALA A 418 20.04 8.78 -25.94
CA ALA A 418 20.12 7.53 -25.18
C ALA A 418 19.64 6.35 -26.02
N ILE A 419 20.33 5.21 -25.90
CA ILE A 419 19.88 3.95 -26.47
C ILE A 419 19.13 3.16 -25.39
N PRO A 420 17.98 2.55 -25.72
CA PRO A 420 17.26 1.69 -24.80
C PRO A 420 18.11 0.54 -24.26
N ILE A 421 18.02 0.30 -22.96
CA ILE A 421 18.60 -0.87 -22.28
C ILE A 421 17.59 -2.01 -22.12
N SER A 422 16.28 -1.72 -22.14
CA SER A 422 15.24 -2.75 -22.16
C SER A 422 14.73 -3.06 -23.57
N ARG A 423 14.27 -4.29 -23.79
CA ARG A 423 13.53 -4.67 -25.01
C ARG A 423 12.04 -4.31 -24.93
N GLY A 424 11.44 -4.45 -23.75
CA GLY A 424 10.05 -4.13 -23.47
C GLY A 424 9.88 -2.69 -23.01
N VAL A 425 8.63 -2.25 -23.02
CA VAL A 425 8.18 -0.93 -22.55
C VAL A 425 7.81 -1.01 -21.07
N PHE A 426 8.19 -0.01 -20.29
CA PHE A 426 8.01 0.02 -18.85
C PHE A 426 7.23 1.25 -18.36
N GLY A 427 6.78 1.17 -17.12
CA GLY A 427 6.13 2.22 -16.34
C GLY A 427 6.56 2.14 -14.87
N GLU A 428 6.36 3.23 -14.13
CA GLU A 428 6.54 3.32 -12.67
C GLU A 428 7.89 2.75 -12.18
N LEU A 429 8.99 3.25 -12.76
CA LEU A 429 10.33 2.76 -12.45
C LEU A 429 10.72 2.96 -10.98
N SER A 430 11.31 1.91 -10.39
CA SER A 430 11.93 1.92 -9.07
C SER A 430 13.31 1.28 -9.13
N MET A 431 14.36 2.10 -9.24
CA MET A 431 15.75 1.66 -9.28
C MET A 431 16.50 2.00 -8.00
N ARG A 432 17.20 1.01 -7.42
CA ARG A 432 17.99 1.14 -6.18
C ARG A 432 19.28 0.30 -6.26
N GLU A 433 20.26 0.59 -5.42
CA GLU A 433 21.34 -0.34 -5.10
C GLU A 433 20.91 -1.20 -3.91
N ILE A 434 20.93 -2.53 -4.06
CA ILE A 434 20.55 -3.47 -3.01
C ILE A 434 21.63 -4.55 -2.95
N ASP A 435 22.18 -4.77 -1.75
CA ASP A 435 23.30 -5.69 -1.51
C ASP A 435 24.47 -5.49 -2.51
N GLY A 436 24.77 -4.23 -2.85
CA GLY A 436 25.83 -3.85 -3.79
C GLY A 436 25.53 -4.14 -5.26
N ARG A 437 24.29 -4.51 -5.60
CA ARG A 437 23.85 -4.74 -6.99
C ARG A 437 22.79 -3.73 -7.41
N PRO A 438 22.81 -3.25 -8.67
CA PRO A 438 21.73 -2.45 -9.21
C PRO A 438 20.47 -3.31 -9.38
N VAL A 439 19.35 -2.85 -8.83
CA VAL A 439 18.05 -3.50 -8.95
C VAL A 439 17.05 -2.52 -9.52
N LEU A 440 16.28 -2.95 -10.51
CA LEU A 440 15.14 -2.22 -11.06
C LEU A 440 13.89 -3.05 -10.90
N SER A 441 12.84 -2.43 -10.36
CA SER A 441 11.48 -2.93 -10.44
C SER A 441 10.59 -1.93 -11.15
N GLY A 442 9.52 -2.41 -11.78
CA GLY A 442 8.57 -1.58 -12.51
C GLY A 442 7.55 -2.42 -13.27
N PHE A 443 6.55 -1.75 -13.82
CA PHE A 443 5.50 -2.37 -14.62
C PHE A 443 6.00 -2.56 -16.06
N ASN A 444 6.08 -3.81 -16.53
CA ASN A 444 6.40 -4.14 -17.90
C ASN A 444 5.10 -4.23 -18.72
N SER A 445 4.76 -3.17 -19.45
CA SER A 445 3.52 -3.13 -20.23
C SER A 445 3.49 -4.12 -21.39
N THR A 446 4.65 -4.67 -21.77
CA THR A 446 4.75 -5.71 -22.81
C THR A 446 4.27 -7.07 -22.32
N THR A 447 4.54 -7.41 -21.06
CA THR A 447 4.09 -8.67 -20.44
C THR A 447 2.81 -8.47 -19.61
N GLY A 448 2.48 -7.23 -19.26
CA GLY A 448 1.39 -6.90 -18.35
C GLY A 448 1.70 -7.28 -16.91
N ALA A 449 2.98 -7.40 -16.53
CA ALA A 449 3.41 -7.84 -15.20
C ALA A 449 4.30 -6.80 -14.52
N THR A 450 4.29 -6.77 -13.19
CA THR A 450 5.35 -6.09 -12.43
C THR A 450 6.51 -7.05 -12.27
N GLU A 451 7.72 -6.58 -12.56
CA GLU A 451 8.94 -7.40 -12.57
C GLU A 451 10.02 -6.79 -11.66
N VAL A 452 10.93 -7.63 -11.18
CA VAL A 452 12.20 -7.25 -10.55
C VAL A 452 13.35 -7.80 -11.37
N ARG A 453 14.33 -6.95 -11.68
CA ARG A 453 15.55 -7.29 -12.41
C ARG A 453 16.77 -6.89 -11.60
N VAL A 454 17.71 -7.82 -11.49
CA VAL A 454 18.96 -7.65 -10.73
C VAL A 454 20.12 -7.64 -11.72
N GLY A 455 20.88 -6.55 -11.74
CA GLY A 455 22.07 -6.43 -12.57
C GLY A 455 23.29 -7.12 -11.94
N SER A 456 24.25 -7.49 -12.78
CA SER A 456 25.50 -8.17 -12.40
C SER A 456 26.54 -7.26 -11.75
N GLY A 457 26.44 -5.95 -12.01
CA GLY A 457 27.35 -4.95 -11.42
C GLY A 457 27.03 -3.53 -11.89
N MET A 458 27.05 -3.28 -13.21
CA MET A 458 26.78 -1.94 -13.74
C MET A 458 25.26 -1.70 -13.94
N PRO A 459 24.72 -0.51 -13.61
CA PRO A 459 23.30 -0.20 -13.83
C PRO A 459 22.83 -0.36 -15.28
N THR A 460 23.72 -0.20 -16.25
CA THR A 460 23.46 -0.41 -17.69
C THR A 460 23.26 -1.88 -18.06
N GLU A 461 23.58 -2.82 -17.17
CA GLU A 461 23.50 -4.27 -17.40
C GLU A 461 22.21 -4.90 -16.84
N ILE A 462 21.35 -4.16 -16.14
CA ILE A 462 20.15 -4.68 -15.44
C ILE A 462 19.25 -5.55 -16.36
N PHE A 463 19.20 -5.25 -17.66
CA PHE A 463 18.39 -5.98 -18.64
C PHE A 463 19.18 -7.02 -19.46
N ASN A 464 20.48 -7.14 -19.24
CA ASN A 464 21.38 -8.11 -19.88
C ASN A 464 21.65 -9.35 -19.01
N THR A 465 21.00 -9.46 -17.84
CA THR A 465 21.16 -10.56 -16.89
C THR A 465 20.07 -11.63 -17.03
N ALA A 466 19.94 -12.49 -16.01
CA ALA A 466 18.93 -13.55 -15.93
C ALA A 466 17.49 -13.02 -16.15
N GLU A 467 16.54 -13.93 -16.42
CA GLU A 467 15.12 -13.55 -16.58
C GLU A 467 14.64 -12.70 -15.38
N PRO A 468 13.60 -11.87 -15.54
CA PRO A 468 13.04 -11.13 -14.41
C PRO A 468 12.43 -12.08 -13.37
N THR A 469 12.41 -11.66 -12.10
CA THR A 469 11.47 -12.24 -11.12
C THR A 469 10.13 -11.57 -11.31
N VAL A 470 9.08 -12.34 -11.61
CA VAL A 470 7.72 -11.81 -11.76
C VAL A 470 7.14 -11.59 -10.37
N VAL A 471 6.81 -10.34 -10.05
CA VAL A 471 6.22 -9.98 -8.76
C VAL A 471 4.72 -10.22 -8.78
N ALA A 472 4.05 -9.59 -9.73
CA ALA A 472 2.62 -9.71 -9.96
C ALA A 472 2.42 -10.00 -11.45
N ALA A 473 2.00 -11.22 -11.76
CA ALA A 473 1.70 -11.63 -13.13
C ALA A 473 0.40 -10.98 -13.59
N GLY A 474 0.36 -10.48 -14.82
CA GLY A 474 -0.87 -9.93 -15.39
C GLY A 474 -1.98 -10.97 -15.53
N GLY A 475 -3.22 -10.50 -15.65
CA GLY A 475 -4.41 -11.34 -15.82
C GLY A 475 -5.57 -10.58 -16.45
N LEU A 476 -6.74 -11.22 -16.49
CA LEU A 476 -7.98 -10.63 -17.02
C LEU A 476 -9.08 -10.61 -15.95
N TRP A 477 -9.74 -9.47 -15.78
CA TRP A 477 -10.83 -9.31 -14.79
C TRP A 477 -12.01 -10.25 -15.02
N ASN A 478 -12.33 -10.57 -16.28
CA ASN A 478 -13.43 -11.46 -16.64
C ASN A 478 -13.04 -12.95 -16.66
N GLN A 479 -11.77 -13.28 -16.40
CA GLN A 479 -11.24 -14.64 -16.34
C GLN A 479 -10.20 -14.72 -15.20
N PRO A 480 -10.63 -14.62 -13.93
CA PRO A 480 -9.72 -14.60 -12.80
C PRO A 480 -8.97 -15.94 -12.70
N VAL A 481 -7.64 -15.86 -12.66
CA VAL A 481 -6.74 -17.00 -12.41
C VAL A 481 -6.02 -16.72 -11.09
N PRO A 482 -6.03 -17.66 -10.12
CA PRO A 482 -5.28 -17.49 -8.88
C PRO A 482 -3.80 -17.15 -9.13
N GLY A 483 -3.26 -16.18 -8.41
CA GLY A 483 -1.88 -15.70 -8.59
C GLY A 483 -1.68 -14.74 -9.77
N GLN A 484 -2.74 -14.34 -10.47
CA GLN A 484 -2.71 -13.26 -11.46
C GLN A 484 -3.43 -12.01 -10.96
N TYR A 485 -2.92 -10.86 -11.39
CA TYR A 485 -3.32 -9.54 -10.95
C TYR A 485 -3.65 -8.70 -12.19
N PRO A 486 -4.92 -8.73 -12.67
CA PRO A 486 -5.31 -7.96 -13.84
C PRO A 486 -5.05 -6.46 -13.64
N GLN A 487 -4.50 -5.80 -14.67
CA GLN A 487 -4.19 -4.37 -14.64
C GLN A 487 -3.40 -3.92 -13.40
N ASN A 488 -2.42 -4.73 -12.97
CA ASN A 488 -1.44 -4.29 -11.99
C ASN A 488 -0.44 -3.30 -12.59
N TYR A 489 0.20 -2.49 -11.76
CA TYR A 489 1.23 -1.53 -12.13
C TYR A 489 1.99 -1.06 -10.88
N GLY A 490 2.91 -0.10 -11.01
CA GLY A 490 3.83 0.23 -9.92
C GLY A 490 5.01 -0.73 -9.89
N GLY A 491 5.38 -1.21 -8.70
CA GLY A 491 6.61 -1.98 -8.48
C GLY A 491 7.64 -1.20 -7.67
N TYR A 492 7.18 -0.52 -6.61
CA TYR A 492 8.05 0.33 -5.80
C TYR A 492 8.77 -0.48 -4.73
N ILE A 493 10.10 -0.46 -4.76
CA ILE A 493 10.92 -1.21 -3.82
C ILE A 493 10.88 -0.54 -2.44
N LEU A 494 10.50 -1.32 -1.42
CA LEU A 494 10.43 -0.86 -0.04
C LEU A 494 11.84 -0.73 0.58
N PRO A 495 12.09 0.30 1.41
CA PRO A 495 13.32 0.42 2.17
C PRO A 495 13.60 -0.80 3.06
N GLY A 496 14.87 -1.16 3.22
CA GLY A 496 15.28 -2.33 4.01
C GLY A 496 15.21 -3.66 3.25
N SER A 497 14.77 -3.65 1.99
CA SER A 497 14.82 -4.81 1.10
C SER A 497 16.25 -5.36 0.93
N THR A 498 16.36 -6.68 0.85
CA THR A 498 17.58 -7.43 0.50
C THR A 498 17.29 -8.37 -0.67
N LEU A 499 18.29 -8.89 -1.37
CA LEU A 499 18.06 -9.73 -2.53
C LEU A 499 17.44 -11.09 -2.20
N ASN A 500 17.47 -11.51 -0.94
CA ASN A 500 16.77 -12.72 -0.48
C ASN A 500 15.35 -12.44 0.06
N ASN A 501 15.03 -11.16 0.30
CA ASN A 501 13.75 -10.73 0.86
C ASN A 501 13.53 -9.25 0.57
N MET A 502 12.81 -8.95 -0.51
CA MET A 502 12.39 -7.61 -0.89
C MET A 502 10.90 -7.41 -0.62
N GLY A 503 10.55 -6.22 -0.15
CA GLY A 503 9.19 -5.73 -0.17
C GLY A 503 8.95 -4.89 -1.42
N ILE A 504 7.86 -5.13 -2.14
CA ILE A 504 7.46 -4.35 -3.32
C ILE A 504 6.01 -3.88 -3.13
N LEU A 505 5.72 -2.61 -3.43
CA LEU A 505 4.36 -2.12 -3.53
C LEU A 505 3.89 -2.14 -4.99
N VAL A 506 2.74 -2.79 -5.21
CA VAL A 506 2.09 -2.96 -6.52
C VAL A 506 0.68 -2.41 -6.43
N SER A 507 0.31 -1.56 -7.37
CA SER A 507 -1.04 -1.02 -7.46
C SER A 507 -1.89 -1.84 -8.41
N GLN A 508 -3.20 -1.87 -8.19
CA GLN A 508 -4.15 -2.53 -9.07
C GLN A 508 -5.36 -1.63 -9.29
N TRP A 509 -5.76 -1.50 -10.57
CA TRP A 509 -6.89 -0.66 -10.96
C TRP A 509 -7.74 -1.33 -12.03
N ASN A 510 -9.01 -1.59 -11.71
CA ASN A 510 -9.99 -1.94 -12.72
C ASN A 510 -10.50 -0.68 -13.42
N THR A 511 -9.99 -0.39 -14.62
CA THR A 511 -10.34 0.83 -15.36
C THR A 511 -11.80 0.84 -15.85
N SER A 512 -12.50 -0.29 -15.83
CA SER A 512 -13.90 -0.38 -16.25
C SER A 512 -14.88 -0.03 -15.14
N THR A 513 -14.54 -0.34 -13.89
CA THR A 513 -15.42 -0.15 -12.73
C THR A 513 -14.93 0.92 -11.76
N GLY A 514 -13.64 1.28 -11.84
CA GLY A 514 -12.91 2.08 -10.86
C GLY A 514 -12.50 1.30 -9.60
N ASN A 515 -12.89 0.02 -9.48
CA ASN A 515 -12.72 -0.79 -8.27
C ASN A 515 -12.26 -2.23 -8.63
N PRO A 516 -11.16 -2.74 -8.05
CA PRO A 516 -10.36 -2.11 -6.98
C PRO A 516 -9.54 -0.93 -7.49
N TYR A 517 -9.17 -0.06 -6.54
CA TYR A 517 -8.14 0.96 -6.69
C TYR A 517 -7.31 0.96 -5.41
N VAL A 518 -6.29 0.10 -5.43
CA VAL A 518 -5.63 -0.44 -4.24
C VAL A 518 -4.12 -0.51 -4.45
N VAL A 519 -3.39 -0.38 -3.35
CA VAL A 519 -1.95 -0.65 -3.25
C VAL A 519 -1.78 -1.90 -2.39
N GLU A 520 -1.14 -2.92 -2.95
CA GLU A 520 -0.84 -4.20 -2.31
C GLU A 520 0.67 -4.32 -2.07
N GLN A 521 1.04 -5.03 -1.00
CA GLN A 521 2.43 -5.35 -0.73
C GLN A 521 2.77 -6.77 -1.16
N PHE A 522 3.91 -6.95 -1.82
CA PHE A 522 4.46 -8.24 -2.18
C PHE A 522 5.79 -8.47 -1.46
N GLN A 523 6.00 -9.69 -1.00
CA GLN A 523 7.30 -10.22 -0.62
C GLN A 523 7.93 -10.90 -1.84
N VAL A 524 9.23 -10.69 -2.09
CA VAL A 524 9.92 -11.20 -3.29
C VAL A 524 11.33 -11.67 -2.95
N ASN A 525 11.77 -12.81 -3.49
CA ASN A 525 13.19 -13.21 -3.47
C ASN A 525 13.74 -13.19 -4.91
N PRO A 526 14.37 -12.09 -5.36
CA PRO A 526 14.89 -11.99 -6.71
C PRO A 526 16.30 -12.58 -6.93
N ASN A 527 16.85 -13.34 -5.97
CA ASN A 527 18.23 -13.84 -6.05
C ASN A 527 18.37 -15.10 -6.94
N ARG A 528 18.05 -14.94 -8.22
CA ARG A 528 17.99 -16.00 -9.24
C ARG A 528 19.20 -16.05 -10.18
#